data_AF-A0A4D4M9P4-F1
#
_entry.id   AF-A0A4D4M9P4-F1
#
_cell.length_a   1.000
_cell.length_b   1.000
_cell.length_c   1.000
_cell.angle_alpha   90.00
_cell.angle_beta   90.00
_cell.angle_gamma   90.00
#
_symmetry.space_group_name_H-M   'P 1'
#
loop_
_entity.id
_entity.type
_entity.pdbx_description
1 polymer ?
#
loop_
_entity_poly.entity_id
_entity_poly.type
_entity_poly.pdbx_seq_one_letter_code
_entity_poly.pdbx_strand_id
1 'polypeptide(L)' 'MKRLKADPALRFSETGRTLLRLLAMHTISMAEWDKIIDKVPPHCGEIVACLANDCAQMWADAALRVQRKVAETA' A
#
# COMPACT_ATOMS: atom_id res chain seq x y z
N MET A 1 -1.68 7.51 8.52
CA MET A 1 -0.97 6.47 9.30
C MET A 1 -0.98 6.64 10.82
N LYS A 2 -0.64 7.80 11.41
CA LYS A 2 -0.60 7.96 12.88
C LYS A 2 -1.94 7.65 13.58
N ARG A 3 -3.07 8.12 13.03
CA ARG A 3 -4.41 7.84 13.54
C ARG A 3 -4.77 6.34 13.46
N LEU A 4 -4.58 5.70 12.31
CA LEU A 4 -4.82 4.26 12.12
C LEU A 4 -3.98 3.38 13.05
N LYS A 5 -2.71 3.73 13.28
CA LYS A 5 -1.83 3.02 14.22
C LYS A 5 -2.21 3.20 15.69
N ALA A 6 -3.03 4.21 16.02
CA ALA A 6 -3.53 4.44 17.37
C ALA A 6 -4.89 3.77 17.62
N ASP A 7 -5.55 3.26 16.57
CA ASP A 7 -6.87 2.65 16.66
C ASP A 7 -6.81 1.25 17.32
N PRO A 8 -7.49 1.03 18.46
CA PRO A 8 -7.52 -0.26 19.14
C PRO A 8 -8.09 -1.39 18.27
N ALA A 9 -9.12 -1.14 17.47
CA ALA A 9 -9.76 -2.16 16.63
C ALA A 9 -8.79 -2.71 15.57
N LEU A 10 -7.89 -1.85 15.06
CA LEU A 10 -6.85 -2.26 14.13
C LEU A 10 -5.63 -2.89 14.81
N ARG A 11 -5.27 -2.43 16.03
CA ARG A 11 -4.12 -2.99 16.77
C ARG A 11 -4.39 -4.37 17.37
N PHE A 12 -5.62 -4.62 17.82
CA PHE A 12 -5.98 -5.85 18.52
C PHE A 12 -6.55 -6.93 17.59
N SER A 13 -6.73 -6.64 16.29
CA SER A 13 -7.10 -7.64 15.29
C SER A 13 -5.89 -8.08 14.47
N GLU A 14 -5.85 -9.36 14.08
CA GLU A 14 -4.83 -9.86 13.15
C GLU A 14 -4.97 -9.19 11.79
N THR A 15 -6.19 -9.10 11.26
CA THR A 15 -6.49 -8.45 9.98
C THR A 15 -6.12 -6.96 9.99
N GLY A 16 -6.38 -6.24 11.09
CA GLY A 16 -6.01 -4.84 11.23
C GLY A 16 -4.50 -4.62 11.28
N ARG A 17 -3.77 -5.50 11.99
CA ARG A 17 -2.29 -5.47 12.00
C ARG A 17 -1.72 -5.74 10.62
N THR A 18 -2.29 -6.68 9.86
CA THR A 18 -1.91 -6.96 8.48
C THR A 18 -2.13 -5.75 7.58
N LEU A 19 -3.30 -5.10 7.67
CA LEU A 19 -3.58 -3.85 6.95
C LEU A 19 -2.56 -2.76 7.27
N LEU A 20 -2.22 -2.57 8.56
CA LEU A 20 -1.23 -1.57 8.97
C LEU A 20 0.18 -1.86 8.43
N ARG A 21 0.58 -3.13 8.32
CA ARG A 21 1.87 -3.51 7.70
C ARG A 21 1.88 -3.17 6.20
N LEU A 22 0.83 -3.58 5.48
CA LEU A 22 0.71 -3.30 4.04
C LEU A 22 0.77 -1.79 3.76
N LEU A 23 0.02 -1.00 4.52
CA LEU A 23 0.05 0.46 4.40
C LEU A 23 1.40 1.07 4.79
N ALA A 24 2.16 0.44 5.70
CA ALA A 24 3.46 0.94 6.13
C ALA A 24 4.54 0.73 5.04
N MET A 25 4.44 -0.33 4.25
CA MET A 25 5.35 -0.58 3.13
C MET A 25 5.31 0.54 2.08
N HIS A 26 4.18 1.24 1.94
CA HIS A 26 4.03 2.38 1.02
C HIS A 26 4.44 3.73 1.62
N THR A 27 5.03 3.75 2.82
CA THR A 27 5.55 5.00 3.43
C THR A 27 7.02 5.28 3.11
N ILE A 28 7.62 4.50 2.21
CA ILE A 28 8.96 4.76 1.66
C ILE A 28 8.97 6.15 1.01
N SER A 29 10.00 6.94 1.32
CA SER A 29 10.14 8.29 0.75
C SER A 29 10.40 8.22 -0.76
N MET A 30 10.00 9.25 -1.53
CA MET A 30 10.33 9.33 -2.96
C MET A 30 11.85 9.25 -3.21
N ALA A 31 12.66 9.82 -2.30
CA ALA A 31 14.12 9.74 -2.38
C ALA A 31 14.69 8.32 -2.19
N GLU A 32 14.01 7.46 -1.45
CA GLU A 32 14.37 6.04 -1.35
C GLU A 32 13.89 5.26 -2.59
N TRP A 33 12.74 5.63 -3.15
CA TRP A 33 12.28 5.08 -4.42
C TRP A 33 13.26 5.33 -5.56
N ASP A 34 13.78 6.55 -5.70
CA ASP A 34 14.77 6.88 -6.72
C ASP A 34 16.01 5.99 -6.59
N LYS A 35 16.51 5.80 -5.36
CA LYS A 35 17.64 4.91 -5.09
C LYS A 35 17.35 3.45 -5.45
N ILE A 36 16.12 2.99 -5.27
CA ILE A 36 15.71 1.62 -5.64
C ILE A 36 15.66 1.50 -7.16
N ILE A 37 15.03 2.46 -7.84
CA ILE A 37 14.90 2.50 -9.31
C ILE A 37 16.27 2.56 -9.97
N ASP A 38 17.20 3.37 -9.45
CA ASP A 38 18.57 3.47 -9.93
C ASP A 38 19.37 2.15 -9.84
N LYS A 39 18.93 1.22 -8.98
CA LYS A 39 19.56 -0.10 -8.82
C LYS A 39 18.90 -1.18 -9.67
N VAL A 40 17.80 -0.89 -10.35
CA VAL A 40 17.11 -1.85 -11.22
C VAL A 40 17.95 -2.06 -12.49
N PRO A 41 18.32 -3.30 -12.84
CA PRO A 41 19.01 -3.58 -14.09
C PRO A 41 18.13 -3.19 -15.30
N PRO A 42 18.70 -2.64 -16.39
CA PRO A 42 17.92 -2.16 -17.54
C PRO A 42 16.99 -3.21 -18.14
N HIS A 43 17.42 -4.48 -18.18
CA HIS A 43 16.64 -5.61 -18.70
C HIS A 43 15.50 -6.07 -17.78
N CYS A 44 15.50 -5.65 -16.51
CA CYS A 44 14.41 -5.93 -15.56
C CYS A 44 13.41 -4.76 -15.46
N GLY A 45 13.73 -3.59 -16.01
CA GLY A 45 12.95 -2.37 -15.84
C GLY A 45 11.49 -2.51 -16.25
N GLU A 46 11.22 -3.11 -17.41
CA GLU A 46 9.86 -3.34 -17.89
C GLU A 46 9.05 -4.26 -16.97
N ILE A 47 9.66 -5.35 -16.48
CA ILE A 47 9.02 -6.31 -15.57
C ILE A 47 8.71 -5.62 -14.23
N VAL A 48 9.66 -4.87 -13.68
CA VAL A 48 9.47 -4.12 -12.43
C VAL A 48 8.36 -3.07 -12.58
N ALA A 49 8.33 -2.34 -13.70
CA ALA A 49 7.29 -1.37 -13.99
C ALA A 49 5.91 -2.03 -14.10
N CYS A 50 5.81 -3.19 -14.76
CA CYS A 50 4.58 -3.97 -14.87
C CYS A 50 4.06 -4.37 -13.48
N LEU A 51 4.90 -5.00 -12.66
CA LEU A 51 4.52 -5.44 -11.31
C LEU A 51 4.15 -4.26 -10.38
N ALA A 52 4.83 -3.12 -10.50
CA ALA A 52 4.50 -1.92 -9.75
C ALA A 52 3.12 -1.36 -10.12
N ASN A 53 2.79 -1.38 -11.42
CA ASN A 53 1.47 -0.97 -11.91
C ASN A 53 0.36 -1.91 -11.45
N ASP A 54 0.59 -3.22 -11.47
CA ASP A 54 -0.37 -4.21 -10.95
C ASP A 54 -0.64 -3.97 -9.46
N CYS A 55 0.41 -3.73 -8.69
CA CYS A 55 0.28 -3.37 -7.28
C CYS A 55 -0.54 -2.08 -7.10
N ALA A 56 -0.29 -1.05 -7.92
CA ALA A 56 -1.05 0.19 -7.88
C ALA A 56 -2.54 -0.03 -8.17
N GLN A 57 -2.89 -0.89 -9.15
CA GLN A 57 -4.27 -1.26 -9.44
C GLN A 57 -4.94 -1.98 -8.27
N MET A 58 -4.25 -2.94 -7.64
CA MET A 58 -4.78 -3.63 -6.47
C MET A 58 -5.09 -2.67 -5.31
N TRP A 59 -4.23 -1.67 -5.10
CA TRP A 59 -4.47 -0.64 -4.09
C TRP A 59 -5.62 0.30 -4.43
N ALA A 60 -5.77 0.67 -5.71
CA ALA A 60 -6.90 1.47 -6.19
C ALA A 60 -8.23 0.72 -5.96
N ASP A 61 -8.29 -0.56 -6.32
CA ASP A 61 -9.44 -1.44 -6.08
C ASP A 61 -9.79 -1.55 -4.59
N ALA A 62 -8.77 -1.75 -3.75
CA ALA A 62 -8.95 -1.80 -2.31
C ALA A 62 -9.55 -0.49 -1.77
N ALA A 63 -9.05 0.66 -2.23
CA ALA A 63 -9.57 1.97 -1.82
C ALA A 63 -11.03 2.15 -2.22
N LEU A 64 -11.41 1.77 -3.46
CA LEU A 64 -12.80 1.82 -3.92
C LEU A 64 -13.72 0.95 -3.06
N ARG A 65 -13.29 -0.27 -2.73
CA ARG A 65 -14.08 -1.19 -1.88
C ARG A 65 -14.25 -0.65 -0.46
N VAL A 66 -13.21 -0.04 0.11
CA VAL A 66 -13.30 0.60 1.43
C VAL A 66 -14.28 1.77 1.40
N GLN A 67 -14.22 2.64 0.37
CA GLN A 67 -15.14 3.77 0.23
C GLN A 67 -16.60 3.32 0.09
N ARG A 68 -16.86 2.28 -0.72
CA ARG A 68 -18.21 1.71 -0.87
C ARG A 68 -18.74 1.17 0.46
N LYS A 69 -17.93 0.39 1.19
CA LYS A 69 -18.32 -0.12 2.51
C LYS A 69 -18.69 0.99 3.50
N VAL A 70 -17.91 2.09 3.51
CA VAL A 70 -18.20 3.22 4.38
C VAL A 70 -19.53 3.89 3.99
N ALA A 71 -19.81 4.04 2.70
CA ALA A 71 -21.06 4.63 2.21
C ALA A 71 -22.30 3.75 2.47
N GLU A 72 -22.15 2.42 2.47
CA GLU A 72 -23.23 1.48 2.80
C GLU A 72 -23.57 1.42 4.29
N THR A 73 -22.63 1.84 5.15
CA THR A 73 -22.79 1.80 6.61
C THR A 73 -23.24 3.15 7.19
N ALA A 74 -23.34 4.20 6.35
CA ALA A 74 -23.75 5.55 6.72
C ALA A 74 -25.22 5.80 6.38
#